data_AF-A0A2D0N3W8-F1
#
_entry.id   AF-A0A2D0N3W8-F1
#
_cell.length_a   1.000
_cell.length_b   1.000
_cell.length_c   1.000
_cell.angle_alpha   90.00
_cell.angle_beta   90.00
_cell.angle_gamma   90.00
#
_symmetry.space_group_name_H-M   'P 1'
#
loop_
_entity.id
_entity.type
_entity.pdbx_description
1 polymer ?
#
loop_
_entity_poly.entity_id
_entity_poly.type
_entity_poly.pdbx_seq_one_letter_code
_entity_poly.pdbx_strand_id
1 'polypeptide(L)'
;MTYQYIQLAYLDTIAGDDPQLRQTLLEMVQAELSAAVPEMNQALEDQQWEELHSIVHKLKSTLAFIGNQELTTLNQDMLSCLEERNYEADFGTWLSKYDHLSGPIRKELQQELAN
;
A
#
# COMPACT_ATOMS: atom_id res chain seq x y z
N MET A 1 15.61 -0.67 15.74
CA MET A 1 15.51 0.50 14.85
C MET A 1 14.10 1.06 15.01
N THR A 2 13.93 2.37 15.06
CA THR A 2 12.59 2.99 15.16
C THR A 2 12.27 3.55 13.79
N TYR A 3 11.49 2.81 13.02
CA TYR A 3 10.96 3.29 11.74
C TYR A 3 9.92 4.39 12.00
N GLN A 4 9.89 5.39 11.12
CA GLN A 4 8.99 6.53 11.26
C GLN A 4 7.68 6.30 10.50
N TYR A 5 7.71 5.52 9.43
CA TYR A 5 6.57 5.33 8.53
C TYR A 5 6.05 3.89 8.48
N ILE A 6 6.86 2.89 8.83
CA ILE A 6 6.44 1.48 8.90
C ILE A 6 6.36 0.93 10.33
N GLN A 7 5.35 0.09 10.57
CA GLN A 7 5.17 -0.71 11.78
C GLN A 7 4.96 -2.17 11.39
N LEU A 8 6.04 -2.94 11.43
CA LEU A 8 6.06 -4.33 10.95
C LEU A 8 5.57 -5.34 11.99
N ALA A 9 5.06 -4.90 13.15
CA ALA A 9 4.63 -5.79 14.23
C ALA A 9 3.59 -6.84 13.79
N TYR A 10 2.68 -6.45 12.87
CA TYR A 10 1.73 -7.40 12.29
C TYR A 10 2.42 -8.41 11.37
N LEU A 11 3.33 -7.96 10.52
CA LEU A 11 4.15 -8.84 9.67
C LEU A 11 4.97 -9.81 10.52
N ASP A 12 5.64 -9.33 11.56
CA ASP A 12 6.44 -10.13 12.49
C ASP A 12 5.56 -11.16 13.22
N THR A 13 4.31 -10.82 13.53
CA THR A 13 3.35 -11.78 14.13
C THR A 13 3.03 -12.92 13.16
N ILE A 14 2.88 -12.63 11.86
CA ILE A 14 2.60 -13.64 10.83
C ILE A 14 3.83 -14.47 10.51
N ALA A 15 5.01 -13.84 10.48
CA ALA A 15 6.27 -14.54 10.24
C ALA A 15 6.71 -15.39 11.43
N GLY A 16 6.37 -14.99 12.66
CA GLY A 16 6.82 -15.64 13.88
C GLY A 16 8.35 -15.63 13.98
N ASP A 17 8.94 -16.78 14.32
CA ASP A 17 10.40 -16.95 14.41
C ASP A 17 11.04 -17.40 13.09
N ASP A 18 10.32 -17.31 11.95
CA ASP A 18 10.83 -17.70 10.63
C ASP A 18 11.37 -16.48 9.85
N PRO A 19 12.71 -16.30 9.80
CA PRO A 19 13.31 -15.17 9.10
C PRO A 19 13.18 -15.27 7.58
N GLN A 20 13.05 -16.47 7.00
CA GLN A 20 12.85 -16.63 5.54
C GLN A 20 11.43 -16.24 5.14
N LEU A 21 10.44 -16.62 5.95
CA LEU A 21 9.07 -16.16 5.75
C LEU A 21 8.98 -14.64 5.90
N ARG A 22 9.62 -14.07 6.92
CA ARG A 22 9.68 -12.62 7.13
C ARG A 22 10.23 -11.88 5.92
N GLN A 23 11.37 -12.34 5.40
CA GLN A 23 11.99 -11.75 4.22
C GLN A 23 11.06 -11.83 3.00
N THR A 24 10.45 -13.00 2.76
CA THR A 24 9.51 -13.21 1.66
C THR A 24 8.32 -12.24 1.74
N LEU A 25 7.73 -12.07 2.93
CA LEU A 25 6.62 -11.14 3.15
C LEU A 25 7.03 -9.69 2.88
N LEU A 26 8.22 -9.28 3.33
CA LEU A 26 8.75 -7.94 3.08
C LEU A 26 8.99 -7.69 1.59
N GLU A 27 9.58 -8.65 0.87
CA GLU A 27 9.79 -8.57 -0.58
C GLU A 27 8.46 -8.46 -1.33
N MET A 28 7.45 -9.25 -0.94
CA MET A 28 6.10 -9.18 -1.51
C MET A 28 5.46 -7.81 -1.29
N VAL A 29 5.47 -7.32 -0.05
CA VAL A 29 4.90 -6.01 0.31
C VAL A 29 5.59 -4.88 -0.47
N GLN A 30 6.92 -4.95 -0.60
CA GLN A 30 7.69 -3.97 -1.35
C GLN A 30 7.31 -3.99 -2.84
N ALA A 31 7.19 -5.16 -3.45
CA ALA A 31 6.82 -5.32 -4.84
C ALA A 31 5.41 -4.78 -5.11
N GLU A 32 4.43 -5.17 -4.28
CA GLU A 32 3.05 -4.71 -4.38
C GLU A 32 2.94 -3.19 -4.25
N LEU A 33 3.57 -2.60 -3.23
CA LEU A 33 3.54 -1.15 -3.01
C LEU A 33 4.23 -0.37 -4.15
N SER A 34 5.26 -0.96 -4.76
CA SER A 34 5.99 -0.33 -5.87
C SER A 34 5.18 -0.35 -7.17
N ALA A 35 4.42 -1.42 -7.42
CA ALA A 35 3.57 -1.56 -8.60
C ALA A 35 2.25 -0.76 -8.49
N ALA A 36 1.71 -0.65 -7.28
CA ALA A 36 0.37 -0.11 -7.05
C ALA A 36 0.16 1.33 -7.54
N VAL A 37 1.08 2.26 -7.27
CA VAL A 37 0.86 3.67 -7.66
C VAL A 37 0.79 3.83 -9.18
N PRO A 38 1.73 3.29 -9.98
CA PRO A 38 1.60 3.26 -11.44
C PRO A 38 0.31 2.61 -11.92
N GLU A 39 -0.05 1.45 -11.38
CA GLU A 39 -1.26 0.72 -11.79
C GLU A 39 -2.55 1.49 -11.48
N MET A 40 -2.65 2.09 -10.30
CA MET A 40 -3.80 2.91 -9.92
C MET A 40 -3.92 4.17 -10.78
N ASN A 41 -2.79 4.83 -11.10
CA ASN A 41 -2.80 5.99 -12.00
C ASN A 41 -3.29 5.59 -13.40
N GLN A 42 -2.77 4.48 -13.94
CA GLN A 42 -3.20 3.99 -15.25
C GLN A 42 -4.69 3.63 -15.25
N ALA A 43 -5.17 2.91 -14.23
CA ALA A 43 -6.58 2.55 -14.12
C ALA A 43 -7.48 3.79 -13.98
N LEU A 44 -7.03 4.85 -13.29
CA LEU A 44 -7.75 6.11 -13.20
C LEU A 44 -7.80 6.84 -14.55
N GLU A 45 -6.66 6.95 -15.25
CA GLU A 45 -6.56 7.59 -16.56
C GLU A 45 -7.43 6.90 -17.61
N ASP A 46 -7.44 5.57 -17.61
CA ASP A 46 -8.26 4.74 -18.50
C ASP A 46 -9.72 4.60 -18.04
N GLN A 47 -10.09 5.20 -16.89
CA GLN A 47 -11.41 5.09 -16.26
C GLN A 47 -11.85 3.64 -16.02
N GLN A 48 -10.88 2.76 -15.74
CA GLN A 48 -11.09 1.35 -15.40
C GLN A 48 -11.40 1.22 -13.91
N TRP A 49 -12.60 1.66 -13.51
CA TRP A 49 -13.00 1.72 -12.10
C TRP A 49 -12.98 0.36 -11.38
N GLU A 50 -13.32 -0.72 -12.07
CA GLU A 50 -13.25 -2.08 -11.51
C GLU A 50 -11.80 -2.51 -11.24
N GLU A 51 -10.87 -2.13 -12.12
CA GLU A 51 -9.45 -2.40 -11.94
C GLU A 51 -8.89 -1.57 -10.79
N LEU A 52 -9.20 -0.27 -10.73
CA LEU A 52 -8.82 0.60 -9.63
C LEU A 52 -9.34 0.05 -8.29
N HIS A 53 -10.60 -0.40 -8.24
CA HIS A 53 -11.17 -1.07 -7.07
C HIS A 53 -10.40 -2.33 -6.71
N SER A 54 -10.08 -3.19 -7.68
CA SER A 54 -9.31 -4.43 -7.46
C SER A 54 -7.95 -4.14 -6.83
N ILE A 55 -7.22 -3.15 -7.35
CA ILE A 55 -5.89 -2.76 -6.84
C ILE A 55 -6.01 -2.22 -5.40
N VAL A 56 -6.89 -1.24 -5.18
CA VAL A 56 -7.11 -0.62 -3.84
C VAL A 56 -7.58 -1.67 -2.83
N HIS A 57 -8.40 -2.63 -3.24
CA HIS A 57 -8.87 -3.71 -2.37
C HIS A 57 -7.73 -4.67 -1.97
N LYS A 58 -6.87 -5.07 -2.92
CA LYS A 58 -5.69 -5.92 -2.65
C LYS A 58 -4.72 -5.22 -1.69
N LEU A 59 -4.52 -3.92 -1.85
CA LEU A 59 -3.60 -3.14 -1.00
C LEU A 59 -4.01 -3.13 0.47
N LYS A 60 -5.25 -3.45 0.84
CA LYS A 60 -5.63 -3.56 2.26
C LYS A 60 -4.72 -4.49 3.06
N SER A 61 -4.40 -5.67 2.53
CA SER A 61 -3.50 -6.60 3.23
C SER A 61 -2.07 -6.07 3.27
N THR A 62 -1.59 -5.52 2.17
CA THR A 62 -0.25 -4.90 2.08
C THR A 62 -0.10 -3.77 3.10
N LEU A 63 -1.12 -2.92 3.23
CA LEU A 63 -1.16 -1.79 4.16
C LEU A 63 -1.23 -2.24 5.63
N ALA A 64 -1.92 -3.36 5.90
CA ALA A 64 -1.93 -3.97 7.23
C ALA A 64 -0.52 -4.47 7.64
N PHE A 65 0.27 -4.97 6.70
CA PHE A 65 1.65 -5.41 6.97
C PHE A 65 2.62 -4.27 7.23
N ILE A 66 2.49 -3.14 6.53
CA ILE A 66 3.35 -1.97 6.76
C ILE A 66 2.90 -1.12 7.96
N GLY A 67 1.66 -1.25 8.42
CA GLY A 67 1.14 -0.52 9.59
C GLY A 67 1.15 1.01 9.46
N ASN A 68 1.14 1.55 8.24
CA ASN A 68 1.07 2.99 8.01
C ASN A 68 -0.39 3.47 8.03
N GLN A 69 -0.77 4.17 9.10
CA GLN A 69 -2.16 4.60 9.31
C GLN A 69 -2.66 5.59 8.26
N GLU A 70 -1.78 6.47 7.76
CA GLU A 70 -2.16 7.50 6.78
C GLU A 70 -2.48 6.89 5.42
N LEU A 71 -1.62 6.01 4.89
CA LEU A 71 -1.91 5.25 3.68
C LEU A 71 -3.13 4.34 3.85
N THR A 72 -3.28 3.70 5.02
CA THR A 72 -4.45 2.86 5.31
C THR A 72 -5.74 3.67 5.23
N THR A 73 -5.75 4.89 5.76
CA THR A 73 -6.91 5.79 5.71
C THR A 73 -7.20 6.21 4.27
N LEU A 74 -6.19 6.67 3.52
CA LEU A 74 -6.36 7.06 2.11
C LEU A 74 -6.91 5.91 1.25
N ASN A 75 -6.37 4.70 1.44
CA ASN A 75 -6.82 3.52 0.71
C ASN A 75 -8.27 3.16 1.06
N GLN A 76 -8.66 3.33 2.33
CA GLN A 76 -10.03 3.07 2.78
C GLN A 76 -11.02 4.11 2.21
N ASP A 77 -10.65 5.39 2.20
CA ASP A 77 -11.46 6.46 1.60
C ASP A 77 -11.68 6.22 0.10
N MET A 78 -10.60 5.90 -0.63
CA MET A 78 -10.68 5.53 -2.04
C MET A 78 -11.60 4.34 -2.26
N LEU A 79 -11.47 3.29 -1.47
CA LEU A 79 -12.29 2.10 -1.63
C LEU A 79 -13.76 2.40 -1.39
N SER A 80 -14.09 3.14 -0.33
CA SER A 80 -15.48 3.49 -0.03
C SER A 80 -16.12 4.26 -1.18
N CYS A 81 -15.41 5.21 -1.81
CA CYS A 81 -15.92 5.89 -3.00
C CYS A 81 -16.11 4.94 -4.20
N LEU A 82 -15.22 3.96 -4.39
CA LEU A 82 -15.34 2.98 -5.47
C LEU A 82 -16.51 2.02 -5.24
N GLU A 83 -16.74 1.57 -3.99
CA GLU A 83 -17.87 0.72 -3.59
C GLU A 83 -19.21 1.45 -3.78
N GLU A 84 -19.25 2.75 -3.47
CA GLU A 84 -20.42 3.62 -3.69
C GLU A 84 -20.59 4.06 -5.15
N ARG A 85 -19.64 3.71 -6.04
CA ARG A 85 -19.57 4.17 -7.44
C ARG A 85 -19.54 5.69 -7.58
N ASN A 86 -18.98 6.38 -6.58
CA ASN A 86 -18.77 7.82 -6.58
C ASN A 86 -17.49 8.18 -7.35
N TYR A 87 -17.57 8.14 -8.69
CA TYR A 87 -16.42 8.41 -9.56
C TYR A 87 -16.11 9.91 -9.76
N GLU A 88 -16.94 10.80 -9.20
CA GLU A 88 -16.68 12.25 -9.18
C GLU A 88 -15.71 12.67 -8.05
N ALA A 89 -15.36 11.73 -7.17
CA ALA A 89 -14.37 11.97 -6.12
C ALA A 89 -12.98 12.29 -6.71
N ASP A 90 -12.18 13.06 -5.97
CA ASP A 90 -10.86 13.50 -6.42
C ASP A 90 -9.79 12.43 -6.18
N PHE A 91 -9.92 11.31 -6.91
CA PHE A 91 -8.96 10.22 -6.91
C PHE A 91 -7.55 10.70 -7.31
N GLY A 92 -7.43 11.73 -8.16
CA GLY A 92 -6.14 12.29 -8.56
C GLY A 92 -5.37 12.91 -7.39
N THR A 93 -6.07 13.69 -6.55
CA THR A 93 -5.46 14.24 -5.31
C THR A 93 -5.09 13.13 -4.33
N TRP A 94 -5.92 12.10 -4.18
CA TRP A 94 -5.61 10.97 -3.31
C TRP A 94 -4.40 10.16 -3.80
N LEU A 95 -4.32 9.87 -5.09
CA LEU A 95 -3.17 9.15 -5.68
C LEU A 95 -1.88 9.97 -5.59
N SER A 96 -1.94 11.28 -5.74
CA SER A 96 -0.78 12.16 -5.56
C SER A 96 -0.26 12.11 -4.11
N LYS A 97 -1.17 12.09 -3.12
CA LYS A 97 -0.80 11.90 -1.71
C LYS A 97 -0.26 10.49 -1.46
N TYR A 98 -0.87 9.48 -2.07
CA TYR A 98 -0.46 8.09 -1.98
C TYR A 98 0.98 7.91 -2.47
N ASP A 99 1.34 8.50 -3.61
CA ASP A 99 2.70 8.43 -4.13
C ASP A 99 3.70 9.11 -3.18
N HIS A 100 3.37 10.31 -2.69
CA HIS A 100 4.22 11.05 -1.75
C HIS A 100 4.51 10.25 -0.47
N LEU A 101 3.50 9.59 0.10
CA LEU A 101 3.63 8.77 1.31
C LEU A 101 4.32 7.43 1.04
N SER A 102 4.09 6.83 -0.14
CA SER A 102 4.73 5.57 -0.52
C SER A 102 6.26 5.72 -0.70
N GLY A 103 6.75 6.92 -1.04
CA GLY A 103 8.18 7.19 -1.22
C GLY A 103 9.02 6.88 0.03
N PRO A 104 8.79 7.53 1.18
CA PRO A 104 9.47 7.22 2.44
C PRO A 104 9.30 5.77 2.88
N ILE A 105 8.09 5.20 2.75
CA ILE A 105 7.80 3.81 3.14
C ILE A 105 8.63 2.82 2.33
N ARG A 106 8.70 2.98 1.00
CA ARG A 106 9.54 2.14 0.14
C ARG A 106 11.01 2.20 0.54
N LYS A 107 11.51 3.38 0.97
CA LYS A 107 12.89 3.52 1.46
C LYS A 107 13.12 2.77 2.76
N GLU A 108 12.20 2.87 3.73
CA GLU A 108 12.31 2.12 5.00
C GLU A 108 12.23 0.60 4.77
N LEU A 109 11.33 0.13 3.88
CA LEU A 109 11.24 -1.28 3.50
C LEU A 109 12.54 -1.78 2.83
N GLN A 110 13.15 -0.97 1.96
CA GLN A 110 14.45 -1.30 1.34
C GLN A 110 15.57 -1.40 2.36
N GLN A 111 15.60 -0.51 3.35
CA GLN A 111 16.59 -0.56 4.43
C GLN A 111 16.41 -1.81 5.28
N GLU A 112 15.17 -2.18 5.59
CA GLU A 112 14.88 -3.39 6.35
C GLU A 112 15.27 -4.67 5.59
N LEU A 113 15.03 -4.73 4.27
CA LEU A 113 15.43 -5.88 3.44
C LEU A 113 16.94 -5.98 3.22
N ALA A 114 17.68 -4.90 3.42
CA ALA A 114 19.13 -4.86 3.29
C ALA A 114 19.87 -5.20 4.61
N ASN A 115 19.15 -5.32 5.72
CA ASN A 115 19.68 -5.69 7.04
C ASN A 115 19.60 -7.20 7.27
#